data_AF-A0A2G1YNW5-F1
#
_entry.id   AF-A0A2G1YNW5-F1
#
_cell.length_a   1.000
_cell.length_b   1.000
_cell.length_c   1.000
_cell.angle_alpha   90.00
_cell.angle_beta   90.00
_cell.angle_gamma   90.00
#
_symmetry.space_group_name_H-M   'P 1'
#
loop_
_entity.id
_entity.type
_entity.pdbx_description
1 polymer ?
#
loop_
_entity_poly.entity_id
_entity_poly.type
_entity_poly.pdbx_seq_one_letter_code
_entity_poly.pdbx_strand_id
1 'polypeptide(L)'
;MATSSKDEGNSFNIGKYELLKSAIIYGANASGKSNFLKAMAFMGKIVLNKNKVMQSTDTLEHFPFKLNTDTQNSSSTFEIVCFINNIKYRYGFEIDDTTVYAEWLYADEKGKESKLFYRDIEEDDYVNPTKFKEGFQFFDKKELKINISKNQLFIWKCDQNDGEIAKNILGWFNRFNFIDGMEHDGYIGYALEQMQNKEFKNEIVSLVKTADIGIDDILLNEEKVPDDLFDEMPFTKEFKDQMIKDMGDTIPLINTYHQQYDKNNNEVGKITFELDKEESKGTRKFFKMSAPILNTLREGKVLIIDELDASLHPMLTKHLIKLFHNEKINTKNAQLIFATHDTNMLTPNMFRRD
;
A
#
# COMPACT_ATOMS: atom_id res chain seq x y z
N MET A 1 20.36 23.29 -2.26
CA MET A 1 19.46 23.98 -1.32
C MET A 1 19.82 23.49 0.06
N ALA A 2 20.07 24.41 0.99
CA ALA A 2 20.50 24.06 2.34
C ALA A 2 19.35 23.40 3.10
N THR A 3 19.58 22.17 3.55
CA THR A 3 18.72 21.43 4.48
C THR A 3 18.58 22.25 5.75
N SER A 4 17.38 22.78 5.99
CA SER A 4 17.08 23.39 7.28
C SER A 4 17.03 22.27 8.33
N SER A 5 17.60 22.52 9.50
CA SER A 5 17.70 21.62 10.65
C SER A 5 16.34 21.30 11.32
N LYS A 6 15.29 21.04 10.54
CA LYS A 6 13.89 20.96 10.97
C LYS A 6 13.18 19.65 10.57
N ASP A 7 13.88 18.73 9.90
CA ASP A 7 13.34 17.52 9.27
C ASP A 7 14.07 16.22 9.71
N GLU A 8 14.48 16.10 10.99
CA GLU A 8 15.21 14.91 11.45
C GLU A 8 14.40 13.63 11.17
N GLY A 9 14.88 12.84 10.20
CA GLY A 9 14.36 11.52 9.88
C GLY A 9 13.23 11.45 8.83
N ASN A 10 12.70 12.56 8.29
CA ASN A 10 11.63 12.51 7.26
C ASN A 10 12.15 12.37 5.82
N SER A 11 13.46 12.33 5.60
CA SER A 11 14.02 12.06 4.28
C SER A 11 15.08 10.96 4.30
N PHE A 12 15.39 10.43 3.13
CA PHE A 12 16.49 9.51 2.89
C PHE A 12 17.06 9.73 1.50
N ASN A 13 18.32 9.36 1.28
CA ASN A 13 19.00 9.59 0.02
C ASN A 13 19.08 8.31 -0.81
N ILE A 14 18.79 8.43 -2.11
CA ILE A 14 19.16 7.45 -3.13
C ILE A 14 20.01 8.17 -4.17
N GLY A 15 21.33 7.90 -4.16
CA GLY A 15 22.29 8.61 -5.01
C GLY A 15 22.27 10.11 -4.73
N LYS A 16 21.90 10.91 -5.75
CA LYS A 16 21.78 12.38 -5.65
C LYS A 16 20.38 12.87 -5.28
N TYR A 17 19.43 11.98 -5.12
CA TYR A 17 18.03 12.31 -4.86
C TYR A 17 17.74 12.19 -3.37
N GLU A 18 17.15 13.24 -2.81
CA GLU A 18 16.57 13.23 -1.47
C GLU A 18 15.07 12.91 -1.62
N LEU A 19 14.63 11.83 -0.99
CA LEU A 19 13.25 11.32 -1.04
C LEU A 19 12.59 11.44 0.33
N LEU A 20 11.29 11.74 0.34
CA LEU A 20 10.51 11.84 1.57
C LEU A 20 10.07 10.45 2.06
N LYS A 21 10.12 10.24 3.37
CA LYS A 21 9.53 9.07 4.05
C LYS A 21 8.02 9.24 4.26
N SER A 22 7.50 10.47 4.19
CA SER A 22 6.07 10.69 4.28
C SER A 22 5.59 11.90 3.49
N ALA A 23 4.35 11.82 2.97
CA ALA A 23 3.68 12.88 2.25
C ALA A 23 2.20 12.95 2.64
N ILE A 24 1.69 14.18 2.78
CA ILE A 24 0.27 14.45 3.06
C ILE A 24 -0.35 15.12 1.85
N ILE A 25 -1.53 14.64 1.46
CA ILE A 25 -2.42 15.34 0.54
C ILE A 25 -3.50 16.03 1.36
N TYR A 26 -3.49 17.36 1.32
CA TYR A 26 -4.45 18.22 2.02
C TYR A 26 -5.30 19.02 1.02
N GLY A 27 -6.57 19.18 1.33
CA GLY A 27 -7.53 19.87 0.46
C GLY A 27 -8.97 19.76 0.97
N ALA A 28 -9.86 20.56 0.39
CA ALA A 28 -11.28 20.58 0.77
C ALA A 28 -11.98 19.23 0.59
N ASN A 29 -13.17 19.08 1.19
CA ASN A 29 -14.06 17.95 0.87
C ASN A 29 -14.36 17.94 -0.63
N ALA A 30 -14.46 16.73 -1.20
CA ALA A 30 -14.68 16.53 -2.64
C ALA A 30 -13.61 17.13 -3.57
N SER A 31 -12.41 17.50 -3.07
CA SER A 31 -11.32 18.02 -3.91
C SER A 31 -10.54 16.94 -4.68
N GLY A 32 -10.97 15.68 -4.64
CA GLY A 32 -10.33 14.57 -5.37
C GLY A 32 -9.19 13.83 -4.67
N LYS A 33 -8.91 14.09 -3.38
CA LYS A 33 -7.81 13.43 -2.64
C LYS A 33 -7.94 11.90 -2.64
N SER A 34 -9.11 11.40 -2.26
CA SER A 34 -9.43 9.97 -2.28
C SER A 34 -9.27 9.38 -3.67
N ASN A 35 -9.71 10.09 -4.72
CA ASN A 35 -9.54 9.64 -6.10
C ASN A 35 -8.07 9.56 -6.51
N PHE A 36 -7.22 10.50 -6.06
CA PHE A 36 -5.78 10.45 -6.32
C PHE A 36 -5.12 9.24 -5.65
N LEU A 37 -5.41 8.98 -4.37
CA LEU A 37 -4.88 7.79 -3.68
C LEU A 37 -5.40 6.49 -4.30
N LYS A 38 -6.68 6.45 -4.67
CA LYS A 38 -7.30 5.32 -5.38
C LYS A 38 -6.69 5.11 -6.76
N ALA A 39 -6.30 6.17 -7.48
CA ALA A 39 -5.60 6.07 -8.75
C ALA A 39 -4.21 5.42 -8.60
N MET A 40 -3.47 5.72 -7.51
CA MET A 40 -2.21 5.04 -7.20
C MET A 40 -2.41 3.55 -6.92
N ALA A 41 -3.41 3.20 -6.10
CA ALA A 41 -3.75 1.81 -5.81
C ALA A 41 -4.22 1.06 -7.07
N PHE A 42 -5.01 1.73 -7.91
CA PHE A 42 -5.48 1.22 -9.19
C PHE A 42 -4.32 0.94 -10.14
N MET A 43 -3.35 1.86 -10.29
CA MET A 43 -2.16 1.63 -11.10
C MET A 43 -1.43 0.36 -10.64
N GLY A 44 -1.20 0.19 -9.34
CA GLY A 44 -0.57 -1.02 -8.80
C GLY A 44 -1.40 -2.28 -9.05
N LYS A 45 -2.73 -2.21 -8.91
CA LYS A 45 -3.64 -3.33 -9.20
C LYS A 45 -3.56 -3.79 -10.65
N ILE A 46 -3.58 -2.84 -11.60
CA ILE A 46 -3.46 -3.13 -13.03
C ILE A 46 -2.08 -3.75 -13.31
N VAL A 47 -0.99 -3.10 -12.91
CA VAL A 47 0.37 -3.61 -13.22
C VAL A 47 0.61 -5.01 -12.66
N LEU A 48 0.10 -5.32 -11.47
CA LEU A 48 0.24 -6.64 -10.85
C LEU A 48 -0.68 -7.72 -11.42
N ASN A 49 -1.64 -7.34 -12.27
CA ASN A 49 -2.60 -8.24 -12.92
C ASN A 49 -3.27 -9.24 -11.92
N LYS A 50 -3.65 -8.75 -10.73
CA LYS A 50 -4.02 -9.60 -9.56
C LYS A 50 -5.26 -10.50 -9.76
N ASN A 51 -6.15 -10.17 -10.68
CA ASN A 51 -7.50 -10.76 -10.68
C ASN A 51 -7.70 -11.89 -11.69
N LYS A 52 -6.83 -12.03 -12.71
CA LYS A 52 -6.88 -13.13 -13.71
C LYS A 52 -5.72 -12.99 -14.70
N VAL A 53 -5.31 -14.08 -15.35
CA VAL A 53 -4.56 -13.97 -16.62
C VAL A 53 -5.47 -13.36 -17.69
N MET A 54 -5.11 -12.17 -18.17
CA MET A 54 -5.91 -11.41 -19.16
C MET A 54 -5.93 -12.11 -20.52
N GLN A 55 -7.11 -12.47 -21.01
CA GLN A 55 -7.33 -12.96 -22.38
C GLN A 55 -7.62 -11.80 -23.33
N SER A 56 -7.42 -11.98 -24.63
CA SER A 56 -7.65 -10.92 -25.64
C SER A 56 -9.11 -10.41 -25.72
N THR A 57 -10.05 -11.15 -25.14
CA THR A 57 -11.48 -10.82 -25.08
C THR A 57 -11.90 -10.21 -23.74
N ASP A 58 -11.02 -10.22 -22.74
CA ASP A 58 -11.31 -9.63 -21.42
C ASP A 58 -11.24 -8.09 -21.50
N THR A 59 -12.04 -7.42 -20.68
CA THR A 59 -12.04 -5.94 -20.54
C THR A 59 -11.13 -5.50 -19.39
N LEU A 60 -10.57 -4.30 -19.51
CA LEU A 60 -9.84 -3.63 -18.45
C LEU A 60 -10.81 -2.88 -17.54
N GLU A 61 -10.43 -2.73 -16.27
CA GLU A 61 -11.11 -1.77 -15.40
C GLU A 61 -10.72 -0.35 -15.84
N HIS A 62 -11.68 0.56 -15.92
CA HIS A 62 -11.45 1.94 -16.32
C HIS A 62 -12.45 2.88 -15.65
N PHE A 63 -11.96 4.02 -15.15
CA PHE A 63 -12.75 5.00 -14.41
C PHE A 63 -12.46 6.42 -14.93
N PRO A 64 -13.12 6.86 -16.02
CA PRO A 64 -12.86 8.16 -16.62
C PRO A 64 -13.37 9.32 -15.75
N PHE A 65 -12.86 10.53 -16.00
CA PHE A 65 -13.35 11.74 -15.35
C PHE A 65 -14.69 12.20 -15.97
N LYS A 66 -15.79 11.78 -15.35
CA LYS A 66 -17.17 11.98 -15.85
C LYS A 66 -17.71 13.41 -15.74
N LEU A 67 -17.07 14.29 -14.99
CA LEU A 67 -17.55 15.66 -14.77
C LEU A 67 -17.18 16.63 -15.89
N ASN A 68 -16.44 16.17 -16.90
CA ASN A 68 -16.09 16.93 -18.08
C ASN A 68 -16.52 16.14 -19.33
N THR A 69 -17.28 16.79 -20.21
CA THR A 69 -17.85 16.19 -21.42
C THR A 69 -16.81 15.70 -22.42
N ASP A 70 -15.63 16.33 -22.40
CA ASP A 70 -14.51 16.00 -23.28
C ASP A 70 -13.77 14.76 -22.76
N THR A 71 -13.72 14.56 -21.44
CA THR A 71 -12.98 13.45 -20.81
C THR A 71 -13.83 12.27 -20.37
N GLN A 72 -15.17 12.37 -20.44
CA GLN A 72 -16.08 11.34 -19.92
C GLN A 72 -15.90 9.95 -20.57
N ASN A 73 -15.35 9.91 -21.78
CA ASN A 73 -15.04 8.70 -22.54
C ASN A 73 -13.56 8.61 -22.93
N SER A 74 -12.70 9.49 -22.40
CA SER A 74 -11.27 9.47 -22.69
C SER A 74 -10.58 8.37 -21.90
N SER A 75 -9.47 7.88 -22.46
CA SER A 75 -8.49 7.06 -21.76
C SER A 75 -7.91 7.76 -20.52
N SER A 76 -7.31 6.98 -19.64
CA SER A 76 -6.63 7.45 -18.43
C SER A 76 -5.14 7.10 -18.48
N THR A 77 -4.29 8.07 -18.15
CA THR A 77 -2.83 7.92 -18.15
C THR A 77 -2.28 7.81 -16.73
N PHE A 78 -1.36 6.88 -16.51
CA PHE A 78 -0.68 6.66 -15.24
C PHE A 78 0.83 6.64 -15.45
N GLU A 79 1.59 7.32 -14.59
CA GLU A 79 3.05 7.29 -14.60
C GLU A 79 3.59 7.29 -13.18
N ILE A 80 4.66 6.52 -12.96
CA ILE A 80 5.40 6.55 -11.71
C ILE A 80 6.90 6.56 -11.97
N VAL A 81 7.61 7.28 -11.11
CA VAL A 81 9.07 7.27 -11.03
C VAL A 81 9.48 6.56 -9.75
N CYS A 82 10.28 5.52 -9.88
CA CYS A 82 10.71 4.69 -8.76
C CYS A 82 12.19 4.34 -8.82
N PHE A 83 12.72 3.86 -7.70
CA PHE A 83 14.08 3.36 -7.61
C PHE A 83 14.07 1.87 -7.30
N ILE A 84 14.76 1.10 -8.13
CA ILE A 84 14.94 -0.35 -7.97
C ILE A 84 16.43 -0.63 -8.12
N ASN A 85 17.06 -1.20 -7.09
CA ASN A 85 18.51 -1.48 -7.08
C ASN A 85 19.37 -0.26 -7.46
N ASN A 86 19.02 0.92 -6.94
CA ASN A 86 19.63 2.23 -7.25
C ASN A 86 19.49 2.73 -8.70
N ILE A 87 18.71 2.04 -9.54
CA ILE A 87 18.36 2.49 -10.89
C ILE A 87 17.03 3.24 -10.81
N LYS A 88 16.98 4.44 -11.39
CA LYS A 88 15.75 5.22 -11.50
C LYS A 88 14.95 4.72 -12.71
N TYR A 89 13.74 4.22 -12.48
CA TYR A 89 12.81 3.84 -13.52
C TYR A 89 11.69 4.87 -13.63
N ARG A 90 11.22 5.09 -14.85
CA ARG A 90 9.98 5.81 -15.14
C ARG A 90 9.11 4.90 -16.00
N TYR A 91 8.00 4.47 -15.43
CA TYR A 91 7.08 3.52 -16.04
C TYR A 91 5.69 4.12 -16.09
N GLY A 92 5.01 3.98 -17.22
CA GLY A 92 3.65 4.48 -17.38
C GLY A 92 2.92 3.82 -18.53
N PHE A 93 1.60 4.03 -18.54
CA PHE A 93 0.69 3.51 -19.55
C PHE A 93 -0.56 4.37 -19.65
N GLU A 94 -1.25 4.24 -20.78
CA GLU A 94 -2.55 4.85 -21.06
C GLU A 94 -3.55 3.76 -21.45
N ILE A 95 -4.70 3.74 -20.79
CA ILE A 95 -5.72 2.69 -20.97
C ILE A 95 -7.14 3.24 -20.98
N ASP A 96 -8.03 2.53 -21.68
CA ASP A 96 -9.47 2.52 -21.42
C ASP A 96 -9.94 1.11 -20.99
N ASP A 97 -11.24 0.83 -21.05
CA ASP A 97 -11.83 -0.47 -20.70
C ASP A 97 -11.57 -1.58 -21.72
N THR A 98 -10.95 -1.29 -22.86
CA THR A 98 -10.73 -2.24 -23.96
C THR A 98 -9.29 -2.29 -24.49
N THR A 99 -8.53 -1.21 -24.32
CA THR A 99 -7.29 -0.97 -25.08
C THR A 99 -6.25 -0.27 -24.20
N VAL A 100 -5.01 -0.74 -24.30
CA VAL A 100 -3.81 -0.02 -23.89
C VAL A 100 -3.32 0.78 -25.09
N TYR A 101 -3.47 2.10 -25.02
CA TYR A 101 -3.11 3.02 -26.10
C TYR A 101 -1.61 3.23 -26.18
N ALA A 102 -0.96 3.39 -25.03
CA ALA A 102 0.48 3.58 -24.94
C ALA A 102 1.05 2.96 -23.67
N GLU A 103 2.33 2.57 -23.71
CA GLU A 103 3.07 2.07 -22.56
C GLU A 103 4.56 2.31 -22.74
N TRP A 104 5.23 2.67 -21.65
CA TRP A 104 6.65 3.01 -21.70
C TRP A 104 7.39 2.61 -20.44
N LEU A 105 8.66 2.29 -20.65
CA LEU A 105 9.62 2.09 -19.59
C LEU A 105 10.94 2.76 -19.95
N TYR A 106 11.39 3.63 -19.05
CA TYR A 106 12.68 4.27 -19.12
C TYR A 106 13.51 3.90 -17.89
N ALA A 107 14.83 3.84 -18.06
CA ALA A 107 15.79 3.59 -17.00
C ALA A 107 16.93 4.60 -17.03
N ASP A 108 17.26 5.16 -15.88
CA ASP A 108 18.39 6.04 -15.64
C ASP A 108 19.31 5.44 -14.56
N GLU A 109 20.47 4.93 -15.01
CA GLU A 109 21.50 4.35 -14.16
C GLU A 109 22.60 5.36 -13.76
N LYS A 110 22.84 6.40 -14.58
CA LYS A 110 24.04 7.26 -14.49
C LYS A 110 23.73 8.75 -14.71
N GLY A 111 22.49 9.17 -14.50
CA GLY A 111 22.00 10.52 -14.75
C GLY A 111 21.56 10.80 -16.20
N LYS A 112 21.48 9.77 -17.05
CA LYS A 112 20.95 9.86 -18.42
C LYS A 112 19.89 8.79 -18.62
N GLU A 113 18.66 9.25 -18.81
CA GLU A 113 17.51 8.40 -19.10
C GLU A 113 17.68 7.68 -20.43
N SER A 114 17.47 6.37 -20.43
CA SER A 114 17.46 5.52 -21.61
C SER A 114 16.10 4.87 -21.75
N LYS A 115 15.52 4.97 -22.94
CA LYS A 115 14.29 4.27 -23.33
C LYS A 115 14.58 2.77 -23.37
N LEU A 116 13.87 1.99 -22.57
CA LEU A 116 13.91 0.52 -22.60
C LEU A 116 12.89 0.01 -23.62
N PHE A 117 11.66 0.47 -23.51
CA PHE A 117 10.66 0.34 -24.56
C PHE A 117 9.69 1.52 -24.57
N TYR A 118 9.04 1.71 -25.71
CA TYR A 118 7.90 2.58 -25.91
C TYR A 118 6.97 1.89 -26.91
N ARG A 119 5.67 1.90 -26.65
CA ARG A 119 4.68 1.44 -27.61
C ARG A 119 3.50 2.37 -27.64
N ASP A 120 2.91 2.49 -28.81
CA ASP A 120 1.82 3.41 -29.08
C ASP A 120 0.97 2.84 -30.21
N ILE A 121 -0.35 3.00 -30.14
CA ILE A 121 -1.22 2.53 -31.21
C ILE A 121 -1.10 3.40 -32.48
N GLU A 122 -0.74 4.68 -32.35
CA GLU A 122 -0.64 5.66 -33.45
C GLU A 122 0.80 5.80 -33.99
N GLU A 123 1.83 5.53 -33.18
CA GLU A 123 3.25 5.69 -33.55
C GLU A 123 4.00 4.35 -33.70
N ASP A 124 5.22 4.37 -34.22
CA ASP A 124 6.08 3.18 -34.24
C ASP A 124 6.51 2.77 -32.82
N ASP A 125 6.48 1.46 -32.54
CA ASP A 125 6.99 0.92 -31.29
C ASP A 125 8.52 0.91 -31.30
N TYR A 126 9.09 0.95 -30.11
CA TYR A 126 10.52 0.86 -29.88
C TYR A 126 10.83 -0.11 -28.75
N VAL A 127 11.78 -1.02 -28.99
CA VAL A 127 12.36 -1.87 -27.95
C VAL A 127 13.88 -1.85 -28.04
N ASN A 128 14.55 -1.57 -26.92
CA ASN A 128 16.00 -1.48 -26.88
C ASN A 128 16.65 -2.88 -26.97
N PRO A 129 17.38 -3.21 -28.06
CA PRO A 129 17.94 -4.55 -28.26
C PRO A 129 19.06 -4.92 -27.28
N THR A 130 19.64 -3.92 -26.61
CA THR A 130 20.79 -4.13 -25.71
C THR A 130 20.37 -4.10 -24.25
N LYS A 131 19.53 -3.13 -23.88
CA LYS A 131 19.11 -2.87 -22.50
C LYS A 131 17.78 -3.53 -22.12
N PHE A 132 16.96 -3.94 -23.09
CA PHE A 132 15.66 -4.58 -22.85
C PHE A 132 15.47 -5.81 -23.74
N LYS A 133 16.43 -6.75 -23.64
CA LYS A 133 16.47 -7.99 -24.43
C LYS A 133 15.23 -8.86 -24.22
N GLU A 134 14.70 -8.88 -23.00
CA GLU A 134 13.50 -9.64 -22.62
C GLU A 134 12.26 -9.24 -23.42
N GLY A 135 12.14 -7.97 -23.80
CA GLY A 135 11.06 -7.49 -24.66
C GLY A 135 11.39 -7.60 -26.15
N PHE A 136 12.66 -7.54 -26.53
CA PHE A 136 13.07 -7.44 -27.94
C PHE A 136 12.65 -8.65 -28.79
N GLN A 137 12.47 -9.82 -28.16
CA GLN A 137 11.96 -11.03 -28.83
C GLN A 137 10.52 -10.89 -29.35
N PHE A 138 9.73 -9.96 -28.81
CA PHE A 138 8.35 -9.71 -29.23
C PHE A 138 8.22 -8.58 -30.25
N PHE A 139 9.34 -7.90 -30.58
CA PHE A 139 9.35 -6.76 -31.49
C PHE A 139 9.48 -7.22 -32.95
N ASP A 140 8.49 -6.93 -33.78
CA ASP A 140 8.56 -7.11 -35.22
C ASP A 140 9.29 -5.92 -35.85
N LYS A 141 10.49 -6.19 -36.37
CA LYS A 141 11.35 -5.16 -36.97
C LYS A 141 10.86 -4.64 -38.33
N LYS A 142 9.94 -5.36 -38.98
CA LYS A 142 9.39 -4.95 -40.29
C LYS A 142 8.21 -4.02 -40.08
N GLU A 143 7.30 -4.42 -39.21
CA GLU A 143 6.10 -3.63 -38.87
C GLU A 143 6.39 -2.55 -37.83
N LEU A 144 7.56 -2.60 -37.17
CA LEU A 144 7.93 -1.72 -36.05
C LEU A 144 6.88 -1.75 -34.94
N LYS A 145 6.36 -2.95 -34.64
CA LYS A 145 5.31 -3.18 -33.65
C LYS A 145 5.64 -4.35 -32.73
N ILE A 146 5.19 -4.26 -31.48
CA ILE A 146 5.29 -5.34 -30.50
C ILE A 146 4.10 -6.28 -30.69
N ASN A 147 4.39 -7.58 -30.83
CA ASN A 147 3.38 -8.62 -30.97
C ASN A 147 2.73 -8.95 -29.62
N ILE A 148 1.68 -8.22 -29.28
CA ILE A 148 0.88 -8.37 -28.06
C ILE A 148 -0.59 -7.99 -28.30
N SER A 149 -1.52 -8.52 -27.50
CA SER A 149 -2.92 -8.12 -27.56
C SER A 149 -3.11 -6.67 -27.11
N LYS A 150 -4.07 -5.97 -27.71
CA LYS A 150 -4.35 -4.55 -27.43
C LYS A 150 -4.73 -4.26 -25.98
N ASN A 151 -5.26 -5.23 -25.25
CA ASN A 151 -5.72 -5.11 -23.85
C ASN A 151 -4.70 -5.66 -22.83
N GLN A 152 -3.45 -5.86 -23.23
CA GLN A 152 -2.40 -6.39 -22.36
C GLN A 152 -1.26 -5.39 -22.23
N LEU A 153 -0.77 -5.17 -21.00
CA LEU A 153 0.49 -4.46 -20.79
C LEU A 153 1.67 -5.32 -21.28
N PHE A 154 2.62 -4.69 -21.96
CA PHE A 154 3.83 -5.31 -22.46
C PHE A 154 4.71 -5.85 -21.33
N ILE A 155 4.71 -5.18 -20.19
CA ILE A 155 5.42 -5.65 -19.00
C ILE A 155 4.92 -7.03 -18.54
N TRP A 156 3.61 -7.33 -18.68
CA TRP A 156 3.06 -8.64 -18.33
C TRP A 156 3.59 -9.73 -19.25
N LYS A 157 3.66 -9.44 -20.55
CA LYS A 157 4.17 -10.40 -21.54
C LYS A 157 5.65 -10.73 -21.28
N CYS A 158 6.43 -9.71 -20.91
CA CYS A 158 7.83 -9.88 -20.56
C CYS A 158 8.00 -10.70 -19.27
N ASP A 159 7.21 -10.43 -18.23
CA ASP A 159 7.24 -11.19 -16.97
C ASP A 159 6.85 -12.67 -17.16
N GLN A 160 5.81 -12.95 -17.97
CA GLN A 160 5.39 -14.32 -18.33
C GLN A 160 6.47 -15.12 -19.08
N ASN A 161 7.51 -14.45 -19.60
CA ASN A 161 8.64 -15.07 -20.29
C ASN A 161 9.95 -14.87 -19.50
N ASP A 162 9.84 -14.82 -18.17
CA ASP A 162 10.95 -14.73 -17.22
C ASP A 162 11.85 -13.50 -17.41
N GLY A 163 11.28 -12.37 -17.85
CA GLY A 163 11.96 -11.08 -17.94
C GLY A 163 12.35 -10.54 -16.56
N GLU A 164 13.64 -10.34 -16.32
CA GLU A 164 14.16 -9.88 -15.04
C GLU A 164 13.79 -8.41 -14.74
N ILE A 165 13.81 -7.53 -15.75
CA ILE A 165 13.44 -6.12 -15.56
C ILE A 165 11.94 -6.02 -15.29
N ALA A 166 11.12 -6.75 -16.05
CA ALA A 166 9.68 -6.86 -15.83
C ALA A 166 9.37 -7.36 -14.41
N LYS A 167 9.98 -8.47 -14.00
CA LYS A 167 9.82 -9.03 -12.65
C LYS A 167 10.19 -8.04 -11.56
N ASN A 168 11.26 -7.27 -11.75
CA ASN A 168 11.67 -6.22 -10.81
C ASN A 168 10.65 -5.07 -10.74
N ILE A 169 10.10 -4.64 -11.87
CA ILE A 169 9.05 -3.61 -11.93
C ILE A 169 7.78 -4.11 -11.22
N LEU A 170 7.29 -5.31 -11.55
CA LEU A 170 6.14 -5.91 -10.87
C LEU A 170 6.40 -6.09 -9.37
N GLY A 171 7.58 -6.59 -9.00
CA GLY A 171 8.01 -6.73 -7.61
C GLY A 171 8.00 -5.39 -6.85
N TRP A 172 8.35 -4.28 -7.51
CA TRP A 172 8.25 -2.96 -6.93
C TRP A 172 6.79 -2.52 -6.73
N PHE A 173 5.89 -2.76 -7.68
CA PHE A 173 4.46 -2.47 -7.51
C PHE A 173 3.81 -3.32 -6.41
N ASN A 174 4.33 -4.51 -6.12
CA ASN A 174 3.86 -5.34 -4.99
C ASN A 174 4.17 -4.72 -3.62
N ARG A 175 4.90 -3.61 -3.58
CA ARG A 175 5.16 -2.82 -2.37
C ARG A 175 4.05 -1.79 -2.07
N PHE A 176 2.99 -1.68 -2.87
CA PHE A 176 1.86 -0.81 -2.57
C PHE A 176 0.90 -1.48 -1.58
N ASN A 177 0.81 -0.92 -0.39
CA ASN A 177 -0.18 -1.29 0.62
C ASN A 177 -1.20 -0.15 0.71
N PHE A 178 -2.41 -0.36 0.22
CA PHE A 178 -3.50 0.62 0.31
C PHE A 178 -4.45 0.26 1.46
N ILE A 179 -4.68 1.23 2.34
CA ILE A 179 -5.67 1.16 3.42
C ILE A 179 -6.76 2.20 3.13
N ASP A 180 -7.98 1.72 2.88
CA ASP A 180 -9.14 2.60 2.99
C ASP A 180 -9.45 2.75 4.47
N GLY A 181 -9.27 3.96 4.99
CA GLY A 181 -9.61 4.27 6.36
C GLY A 181 -11.03 3.84 6.69
N MET A 182 -12.01 4.02 5.81
CA MET A 182 -13.41 3.73 6.13
C MET A 182 -13.73 2.23 6.18
N GLU A 183 -12.87 1.36 5.65
CA GLU A 183 -13.12 -0.08 5.56
C GLU A 183 -12.73 -0.79 6.87
N HIS A 184 -13.65 -1.58 7.43
CA HIS A 184 -13.53 -2.06 8.81
C HIS A 184 -12.91 -3.45 8.97
N ASP A 185 -12.92 -4.31 7.96
CA ASP A 185 -12.72 -5.75 8.18
C ASP A 185 -11.64 -6.43 7.33
N GLY A 186 -11.15 -5.81 6.25
CA GLY A 186 -10.20 -6.45 5.32
C GLY A 186 -8.80 -6.75 5.90
N TYR A 187 -8.38 -6.08 6.97
CA TYR A 187 -7.01 -6.16 7.50
C TYR A 187 -6.83 -7.06 8.73
N ILE A 188 -7.94 -7.43 9.39
CA ILE A 188 -7.85 -8.21 10.63
C ILE A 188 -7.39 -9.64 10.35
N GLY A 189 -7.83 -10.25 9.24
CA GLY A 189 -7.39 -11.58 8.84
C GLY A 189 -5.87 -11.64 8.64
N TYR A 190 -5.31 -10.64 7.95
CA TYR A 190 -3.86 -10.51 7.79
C TYR A 190 -3.15 -10.31 9.14
N ALA A 191 -3.68 -9.45 10.02
CA ALA A 191 -3.09 -9.23 11.34
C ALA A 191 -3.06 -10.51 12.18
N LEU A 192 -4.17 -11.26 12.21
CA LEU A 192 -4.30 -12.53 12.91
C LEU A 192 -3.34 -13.59 12.38
N GLU A 193 -3.23 -13.71 11.06
CA GLU A 193 -2.27 -14.62 10.40
C GLU A 193 -0.83 -14.29 10.82
N GLN A 194 -0.44 -13.01 10.76
CA GLN A 194 0.92 -12.60 11.13
C GLN A 194 1.21 -12.80 12.62
N MET A 195 0.21 -12.70 13.51
CA MET A 195 0.38 -12.90 14.95
C MET A 195 0.64 -14.36 15.36
N GLN A 196 0.46 -15.32 14.47
CA GLN A 196 0.96 -16.69 14.70
C GLN A 196 2.48 -16.71 14.88
N ASN A 197 3.18 -15.75 14.26
CA ASN A 197 4.59 -15.50 14.51
C ASN A 197 4.77 -14.71 15.82
N LYS A 198 5.39 -15.34 16.83
CA LYS A 198 5.63 -14.74 18.16
C LYS A 198 6.41 -13.42 18.11
N GLU A 199 7.37 -13.29 17.21
CA GLU A 199 8.16 -12.06 17.06
C GLU A 199 7.29 -10.93 16.49
N PHE A 200 6.51 -11.20 15.44
CA PHE A 200 5.59 -10.23 14.86
C PHE A 200 4.50 -9.83 15.85
N LYS A 201 3.95 -10.79 16.61
CA LYS A 201 3.02 -10.52 17.71
C LYS A 201 3.62 -9.53 18.69
N ASN A 202 4.83 -9.78 19.19
CA ASN A 202 5.49 -8.90 20.15
C ASN A 202 5.68 -7.48 19.61
N GLU A 203 5.94 -7.33 18.31
CA GLU A 203 6.01 -6.02 17.67
C GLU A 203 4.65 -5.32 17.57
N ILE A 204 3.57 -6.03 17.23
CA ILE A 204 2.21 -5.47 17.26
C ILE A 204 1.90 -4.99 18.67
N VAL A 205 2.15 -5.82 19.67
CA VAL A 205 1.89 -5.45 21.07
C VAL A 205 2.73 -4.23 21.44
N SER A 206 4.03 -4.22 21.12
CA SER A 206 4.91 -3.07 21.39
C SER A 206 4.39 -1.80 20.70
N LEU A 207 3.99 -1.89 19.43
CA LEU A 207 3.46 -0.77 18.66
C LEU A 207 2.21 -0.18 19.30
N VAL A 208 1.27 -1.05 19.69
CA VAL A 208 0.02 -0.66 20.37
C VAL A 208 0.30 -0.06 21.75
N LYS A 209 1.22 -0.63 22.55
CA LYS A 209 1.64 -0.05 23.84
C LYS A 209 2.25 1.35 23.66
N THR A 210 3.15 1.52 22.69
CA THR A 210 3.84 2.81 22.45
C THR A 210 2.95 3.91 21.88
N ALA A 211 1.79 3.53 21.35
CA ALA A 211 0.78 4.46 20.88
C ALA A 211 -0.08 5.06 22.03
N ASP A 212 0.26 4.75 23.29
CA ASP A 212 -0.29 5.32 24.53
C ASP A 212 -1.81 5.12 24.68
N ILE A 213 -2.25 3.88 24.41
CA ILE A 213 -3.68 3.52 24.37
C ILE A 213 -4.19 2.90 25.68
N GLY A 214 -3.42 3.01 26.78
CA GLY A 214 -3.75 2.35 28.07
C GLY A 214 -3.65 0.83 28.06
N ILE A 215 -3.31 0.22 26.92
CA ILE A 215 -3.13 -1.23 26.78
C ILE A 215 -1.76 -1.62 27.29
N ASP A 216 -1.73 -2.48 28.30
CA ASP A 216 -0.53 -3.04 28.88
C ASP A 216 -0.03 -4.28 28.17
N ASP A 217 -0.91 -5.08 27.56
CA ASP A 217 -0.56 -6.31 26.85
C ASP A 217 -1.72 -6.82 25.98
N ILE A 218 -1.44 -7.72 25.04
CA ILE A 218 -2.44 -8.31 24.13
C ILE A 218 -2.35 -9.83 24.13
N LEU A 219 -3.43 -10.49 24.54
CA LEU A 219 -3.60 -11.94 24.46
C LEU A 219 -4.43 -12.33 23.25
N LEU A 220 -4.01 -13.42 22.63
CA LEU A 220 -4.82 -14.16 21.67
C LEU A 220 -5.32 -15.38 22.41
N ASN A 221 -6.63 -15.46 22.57
CA ASN A 221 -7.32 -16.61 23.12
C ASN A 221 -8.09 -17.28 21.99
N GLU A 222 -8.10 -18.60 21.95
CA GLU A 222 -8.94 -19.35 21.02
C GLU A 222 -10.27 -19.65 21.71
N GLU A 223 -11.38 -19.17 21.15
CA GLU A 223 -12.72 -19.57 21.58
C GLU A 223 -13.43 -20.34 20.49
N LYS A 224 -14.17 -21.37 20.89
CA LYS A 224 -15.04 -22.10 19.97
C LYS A 224 -16.19 -21.20 19.51
N VAL A 225 -16.33 -21.07 18.20
CA VAL A 225 -17.43 -20.37 17.58
C VAL A 225 -18.54 -21.37 17.28
N PRO A 226 -19.78 -21.10 17.70
CA PRO A 226 -20.94 -21.82 17.20
C PRO A 226 -21.04 -21.68 15.66
N ASP A 227 -21.32 -22.77 14.95
CA ASP A 227 -21.32 -22.83 13.47
C ASP A 227 -22.16 -21.70 12.81
N ASP A 228 -23.26 -21.32 13.45
CA ASP A 228 -24.18 -20.25 13.06
C ASP A 228 -23.57 -18.86 13.11
N LEU A 229 -22.66 -18.58 14.06
CA LEU A 229 -21.95 -17.29 14.13
C LEU A 229 -20.81 -17.21 13.11
N PHE A 230 -20.21 -18.33 12.75
CA PHE A 230 -19.08 -18.39 11.82
C PHE A 230 -19.49 -17.98 10.39
N ASP A 231 -20.68 -18.40 9.97
CA ASP A 231 -21.26 -18.04 8.68
C ASP A 231 -21.57 -16.54 8.56
N GLU A 232 -21.85 -15.86 9.68
CA GLU A 232 -22.14 -14.42 9.72
C GLU A 232 -20.89 -13.52 9.75
N MET A 233 -19.68 -14.08 9.95
CA MET A 233 -18.45 -13.29 9.99
C MET A 233 -18.15 -12.61 8.64
N PRO A 234 -17.64 -11.36 8.61
CA PRO A 234 -17.38 -10.59 7.38
C PRO A 234 -16.06 -11.01 6.70
N PHE A 235 -15.75 -12.30 6.68
CA PHE A 235 -14.57 -12.87 6.03
C PHE A 235 -14.90 -13.46 4.66
N THR A 236 -13.94 -13.47 3.75
CA THR A 236 -14.10 -14.15 2.45
C THR A 236 -14.28 -15.65 2.67
N LYS A 237 -15.01 -16.30 1.76
CA LYS A 237 -15.23 -17.75 1.82
C LYS A 237 -13.90 -18.52 1.81
N GLU A 238 -12.93 -18.10 1.00
CA GLU A 238 -11.60 -18.72 1.03
C GLU A 238 -10.90 -18.58 2.38
N PHE A 239 -11.00 -17.43 3.05
CA PHE A 239 -10.39 -17.24 4.37
C PHE A 239 -11.10 -18.07 5.45
N LYS A 240 -12.43 -18.16 5.40
CA LYS A 240 -13.22 -19.02 6.29
C LYS A 240 -12.84 -20.49 6.14
N ASP A 241 -12.78 -20.99 4.90
CA ASP A 241 -12.41 -22.37 4.58
C ASP A 241 -10.97 -22.69 5.01
N GLN A 242 -10.06 -21.72 4.88
CA GLN A 242 -8.68 -21.80 5.35
C GLN A 242 -8.60 -21.82 6.88
N MET A 243 -9.36 -20.95 7.58
CA MET A 243 -9.43 -20.92 9.04
C MET A 243 -9.98 -22.23 9.62
N ILE A 244 -11.03 -22.81 9.03
CA ILE A 244 -11.57 -24.11 9.47
C ILE A 244 -10.51 -25.20 9.31
N LYS A 245 -9.73 -25.19 8.22
CA LYS A 245 -8.65 -26.15 8.00
C LYS A 245 -7.49 -26.00 8.99
N ASP A 246 -7.12 -24.77 9.31
CA ASP A 246 -5.93 -24.48 10.11
C ASP A 246 -6.20 -24.42 11.62
N MET A 247 -7.41 -24.00 12.04
CA MET A 247 -7.78 -23.72 13.44
C MET A 247 -9.05 -24.44 13.92
N GLY A 248 -9.74 -25.21 13.06
CA GLY A 248 -11.01 -25.86 13.39
C GLY A 248 -12.13 -24.86 13.69
N ASP A 249 -13.03 -25.21 14.61
CA ASP A 249 -14.19 -24.37 14.99
C ASP A 249 -13.83 -23.23 15.96
N THR A 250 -12.58 -22.77 15.99
CA THR A 250 -12.13 -21.73 16.93
C THR A 250 -11.76 -20.43 16.22
N ILE A 251 -12.15 -19.30 16.81
CA ILE A 251 -11.66 -17.98 16.40
C ILE A 251 -10.69 -17.43 17.44
N PRO A 252 -9.66 -16.70 17.00
CA PRO A 252 -8.83 -15.92 17.88
C PRO A 252 -9.62 -14.70 18.41
N LEU A 253 -9.98 -14.72 19.69
CA LEU A 253 -10.35 -13.53 20.43
C LEU A 253 -9.10 -12.77 20.86
N ILE A 254 -9.11 -11.48 20.60
CA ILE A 254 -8.05 -10.58 21.03
C ILE A 254 -8.50 -9.88 22.29
N ASN A 255 -7.79 -10.11 23.39
CA ASN A 255 -8.02 -9.44 24.66
C ASN A 255 -6.87 -8.48 24.97
N THR A 256 -7.19 -7.30 25.48
CA THR A 256 -6.22 -6.31 25.95
C THR A 256 -6.19 -6.28 27.47
N TYR A 257 -5.04 -6.01 28.06
CA TYR A 257 -4.93 -5.79 29.50
C TYR A 257 -4.86 -4.32 29.84
N HIS A 258 -5.56 -3.94 30.91
CA HIS A 258 -5.56 -2.59 31.48
C HIS A 258 -5.23 -2.65 32.97
N GLN A 259 -4.55 -1.61 33.45
CA GLN A 259 -4.29 -1.42 34.86
C GLN A 259 -5.58 -1.05 35.60
N GLN A 260 -5.88 -1.78 36.68
CA GLN A 260 -7.03 -1.55 37.54
C GLN A 260 -6.62 -0.71 38.75
N TYR A 261 -7.48 0.26 39.10
CA TYR A 261 -7.23 1.20 40.20
C TYR A 261 -8.32 1.12 41.27
N ASP A 262 -7.93 1.31 42.54
CA ASP A 262 -8.87 1.49 43.64
C ASP A 262 -9.45 2.92 43.68
N LYS A 263 -10.33 3.18 44.66
CA LYS A 263 -10.93 4.50 44.90
C LYS A 263 -9.92 5.63 45.21
N ASN A 264 -8.67 5.29 45.53
CA ASN A 264 -7.60 6.21 45.85
C ASN A 264 -6.58 6.32 44.69
N ASN A 265 -6.89 5.75 43.52
CA ASN A 265 -6.00 5.64 42.36
C ASN A 265 -4.73 4.80 42.61
N ASN A 266 -4.75 3.86 43.56
CA ASN A 266 -3.67 2.90 43.70
C ASN A 266 -3.88 1.74 42.73
N GLU A 267 -2.79 1.27 42.13
CA GLU A 267 -2.75 0.07 41.31
C GLU A 267 -3.10 -1.18 42.14
N VAL A 268 -4.18 -1.89 41.78
CA VAL A 268 -4.65 -3.08 42.51
C VAL A 268 -4.62 -4.37 41.70
N GLY A 269 -4.43 -4.28 40.38
CA GLY A 269 -4.36 -5.45 39.51
C GLY A 269 -4.50 -5.12 38.05
N LYS A 270 -4.72 -6.14 37.23
CA LYS A 270 -5.00 -5.99 35.79
C LYS A 270 -6.36 -6.61 35.46
N ILE A 271 -7.04 -6.01 34.51
CA ILE A 271 -8.32 -6.48 33.98
C ILE A 271 -8.23 -6.65 32.47
N THR A 272 -8.95 -7.64 31.92
CA THR A 272 -9.02 -7.91 30.48
C THR A 272 -10.20 -7.20 29.86
N PHE A 273 -9.99 -6.66 28.66
CA PHE A 273 -11.02 -6.07 27.81
C PHE A 273 -11.04 -6.84 26.48
N GLU A 274 -12.22 -7.21 26.00
CA GLU A 274 -12.37 -7.76 24.65
C GLU A 274 -12.16 -6.65 23.62
N LEU A 275 -11.17 -6.80 22.71
CA LEU A 275 -10.82 -5.77 21.74
C LEU A 275 -12.04 -5.35 20.91
N ASP A 276 -12.84 -6.29 20.40
CA ASP A 276 -13.94 -5.94 19.51
C ASP A 276 -15.16 -5.34 20.23
N LYS A 277 -15.31 -5.55 21.55
CA LYS A 277 -16.51 -5.12 22.30
C LYS A 277 -16.27 -3.93 23.21
N GLU A 278 -15.15 -3.92 23.92
CA GLU A 278 -14.92 -3.02 25.05
C GLU A 278 -13.91 -1.91 24.73
N GLU A 279 -13.04 -2.11 23.72
CA GLU A 279 -12.06 -1.11 23.32
C GLU A 279 -12.64 0.01 22.46
N SER A 280 -11.95 1.16 22.50
CA SER A 280 -12.36 2.32 21.71
C SER A 280 -12.29 2.04 20.20
N LYS A 281 -13.14 2.72 19.42
CA LYS A 281 -13.13 2.59 17.95
C LYS A 281 -11.74 2.84 17.34
N GLY A 282 -11.03 3.86 17.84
CA GLY A 282 -9.69 4.21 17.37
C GLY A 282 -8.65 3.15 17.71
N THR A 283 -8.73 2.56 18.91
CA THR A 283 -7.86 1.46 19.35
C THR A 283 -8.00 0.23 18.45
N ARG A 284 -9.25 -0.22 18.24
CA ARG A 284 -9.57 -1.38 17.39
C ARG A 284 -9.03 -1.18 15.98
N LYS A 285 -9.22 0.02 15.44
CA LYS A 285 -8.76 0.37 14.09
C LYS A 285 -7.25 0.43 13.97
N PHE A 286 -6.57 1.04 14.93
CA PHE A 286 -5.10 1.05 14.98
C PHE A 286 -4.52 -0.36 15.11
N PHE A 287 -5.14 -1.22 15.93
CA PHE A 287 -4.75 -2.62 16.03
C PHE A 287 -4.91 -3.34 14.69
N LYS A 288 -6.05 -3.20 14.01
CA LYS A 288 -6.28 -3.79 12.66
C LYS A 288 -5.25 -3.29 11.64
N MET A 289 -4.81 -2.02 11.75
CA MET A 289 -3.79 -1.43 10.88
C MET A 289 -2.35 -1.77 11.30
N SER A 290 -2.11 -2.29 12.50
CA SER A 290 -0.76 -2.51 13.04
C SER A 290 0.05 -3.47 12.18
N ALA A 291 -0.56 -4.56 11.72
CA ALA A 291 0.11 -5.55 10.88
C ALA A 291 0.53 -4.98 9.51
N PRO A 292 -0.35 -4.33 8.71
CA PRO A 292 0.10 -3.70 7.47
C PRO A 292 1.12 -2.58 7.70
N ILE A 293 1.04 -1.82 8.80
CA ILE A 293 2.06 -0.82 9.17
C ILE A 293 3.43 -1.48 9.38
N LEU A 294 3.50 -2.52 10.23
CA LEU A 294 4.75 -3.22 10.55
C LEU A 294 5.33 -3.92 9.33
N ASN A 295 4.51 -4.63 8.56
CA ASN A 295 4.92 -5.22 7.28
C ASN A 295 5.49 -4.14 6.35
N THR A 296 4.91 -2.95 6.32
CA THR A 296 5.42 -1.85 5.49
C THR A 296 6.81 -1.40 5.95
N LEU A 297 6.98 -1.15 7.24
CA LEU A 297 8.27 -0.74 7.81
C LEU A 297 9.36 -1.81 7.61
N ARG A 298 9.02 -3.09 7.86
CA ARG A 298 9.94 -4.23 7.74
C ARG A 298 10.38 -4.51 6.31
N GLU A 299 9.52 -4.31 5.33
CA GLU A 299 9.79 -4.60 3.92
C GLU A 299 10.18 -3.34 3.12
N GLY A 300 10.16 -2.16 3.74
CA GLY A 300 10.40 -0.89 3.06
C GLY A 300 9.30 -0.55 2.05
N LYS A 301 8.04 -0.90 2.30
CA LYS A 301 6.93 -0.71 1.34
C LYS A 301 6.41 0.73 1.32
N VAL A 302 5.43 0.98 0.45
CA VAL A 302 4.67 2.24 0.41
C VAL A 302 3.30 1.99 1.03
N LEU A 303 3.03 2.63 2.16
CA LEU A 303 1.73 2.60 2.82
C LEU A 303 0.92 3.82 2.38
N ILE A 304 -0.23 3.57 1.76
CA ILE A 304 -1.18 4.58 1.34
C ILE A 304 -2.41 4.50 2.23
N ILE A 305 -2.81 5.60 2.85
CA ILE A 305 -3.99 5.63 3.72
C ILE A 305 -4.93 6.75 3.31
N ASP A 306 -6.16 6.41 2.94
CA ASP A 306 -7.22 7.40 2.75
C ASP A 306 -7.96 7.66 4.07
N GLU A 307 -8.45 8.89 4.26
CA GLU A 307 -9.19 9.33 5.46
C GLU A 307 -8.53 8.92 6.80
N LEU A 308 -7.25 9.24 6.97
CA LEU A 308 -6.49 8.84 8.16
C LEU A 308 -7.07 9.43 9.46
N ASP A 309 -7.62 10.63 9.42
CA ASP A 309 -8.25 11.34 10.55
C ASP A 309 -9.62 10.79 10.93
N ALA A 310 -10.42 10.33 9.96
CA ALA A 310 -11.65 9.57 10.26
C ALA A 310 -11.34 8.22 10.92
N SER A 311 -10.08 7.81 10.85
CA SER A 311 -9.62 6.47 11.20
C SER A 311 -8.94 6.37 12.54
N LEU A 312 -8.23 7.42 12.95
CA LEU A 312 -7.37 7.37 14.12
C LEU A 312 -7.54 8.62 14.96
N HIS A 313 -7.46 8.44 16.28
CA HIS A 313 -7.32 9.56 17.21
C HIS A 313 -6.05 10.36 16.87
N PRO A 314 -6.02 11.71 16.97
CA PRO A 314 -4.88 12.53 16.56
C PRO A 314 -3.52 12.09 17.12
N MET A 315 -3.49 11.58 18.36
CA MET A 315 -2.26 11.04 18.96
C MET A 315 -1.73 9.80 18.25
N LEU A 316 -2.62 8.90 17.80
CA LEU A 316 -2.26 7.68 17.05
C LEU A 316 -1.73 8.04 15.67
N THR A 317 -2.34 9.03 15.00
CA THR A 317 -1.85 9.55 13.73
C THR A 317 -0.44 10.12 13.86
N LYS A 318 -0.19 10.93 14.91
CA LYS A 318 1.14 11.46 15.19
C LYS A 318 2.15 10.36 15.50
N HIS A 319 1.75 9.34 16.25
CA HIS A 319 2.59 8.19 16.53
C HIS A 319 2.96 7.43 15.25
N LEU A 320 1.98 7.14 14.39
CA LEU A 320 2.19 6.50 13.09
C LEU A 320 3.26 7.22 12.27
N ILE A 321 3.12 8.54 12.11
CA ILE A 321 4.07 9.35 11.33
C ILE A 321 5.49 9.27 11.93
N LYS A 322 5.61 9.33 13.26
CA LYS A 322 6.90 9.20 13.95
C LYS A 322 7.58 7.85 13.69
N LEU A 323 6.84 6.77 13.50
CA LEU A 323 7.44 5.46 13.17
C LEU A 323 8.15 5.51 11.82
N PHE A 324 7.54 6.16 10.82
CA PHE A 324 8.14 6.32 9.50
C PHE A 324 9.34 7.28 9.52
N HIS A 325 9.37 8.25 10.42
CA HIS A 325 10.51 9.18 10.55
C HIS A 325 11.66 8.60 11.38
N ASN A 326 11.40 7.63 12.26
CA ASN A 326 12.42 7.06 13.14
C ASN A 326 13.35 6.12 12.37
N GLU A 327 14.61 6.50 12.17
CA GLU A 327 15.62 5.72 11.44
C GLU A 327 15.95 4.37 12.09
N LYS A 328 15.74 4.22 13.40
CA LYS A 328 15.94 2.95 14.10
C LYS A 328 14.80 1.96 13.85
N ILE A 329 13.62 2.46 13.51
CA ILE A 329 12.43 1.65 13.22
C ILE A 329 12.29 1.46 11.71
N ASN A 330 12.25 2.57 10.95
CA ASN A 330 12.16 2.59 9.51
C ASN A 330 13.54 2.42 8.85
N THR A 331 14.15 1.26 9.07
CA THR A 331 15.50 0.93 8.57
C THR A 331 15.56 0.66 7.06
N LYS A 332 14.41 0.37 6.44
CA LYS A 332 14.29 0.09 4.99
C LYS A 332 13.67 1.22 4.18
N ASN A 333 13.57 2.42 4.76
CA ASN A 333 13.04 3.61 4.09
C ASN A 333 11.63 3.41 3.50
N ALA A 334 10.75 2.74 4.25
CA ALA A 334 9.33 2.68 3.96
C ALA A 334 8.74 4.09 3.84
N GLN A 335 7.71 4.23 3.01
CA GLN A 335 7.06 5.51 2.74
C GLN A 335 5.60 5.50 3.18
N LEU A 336 5.13 6.62 3.71
CA LEU A 336 3.75 6.83 4.11
C LEU A 336 3.12 7.96 3.28
N ILE A 337 2.06 7.67 2.53
CA ILE A 337 1.30 8.65 1.77
C ILE A 337 -0.12 8.64 2.30
N PHE A 338 -0.67 9.78 2.70
CA PHE A 338 -2.04 9.80 3.19
C PHE A 338 -2.80 11.07 2.87
N ALA A 339 -4.13 10.95 2.87
CA ALA A 339 -5.04 12.08 2.77
C ALA A 339 -5.70 12.33 4.13
N THR A 340 -5.87 13.61 4.46
CA THR A 340 -6.57 14.01 5.69
C THR A 340 -7.27 15.36 5.51
N HIS A 341 -8.30 15.59 6.33
CA HIS A 341 -8.96 16.88 6.46
C HIS A 341 -8.51 17.64 7.72
N ASP A 342 -7.82 16.98 8.64
CA ASP A 342 -7.36 17.58 9.88
C ASP A 342 -6.10 18.44 9.69
N THR A 343 -6.30 19.76 9.76
CA THR A 343 -5.21 20.76 9.70
C THR A 343 -4.24 20.68 10.87
N ASN A 344 -4.61 20.08 12.00
CA ASN A 344 -3.74 19.97 13.16
C ASN A 344 -2.51 19.08 12.89
N MET A 345 -2.53 18.28 11.81
CA MET A 345 -1.40 17.45 11.39
C MET A 345 -0.31 18.24 10.64
N LEU A 346 -0.61 19.46 10.17
CA LEU A 346 0.30 20.30 9.38
C LEU A 346 1.29 21.09 10.24
N THR A 347 1.65 20.58 11.43
CA THR A 347 2.64 21.27 12.26
C THR A 347 4.00 21.29 11.55
N PRO A 348 4.71 22.44 11.51
CA PRO A 348 5.99 22.57 10.80
C PRO A 348 7.10 21.62 11.27
N ASN A 349 6.94 20.99 12.44
CA ASN A 349 7.87 20.02 12.99
C ASN A 349 7.66 18.59 12.45
N MET A 350 6.58 18.35 11.69
CA MET A 350 6.25 17.03 11.15
C MET A 350 6.24 17.00 9.63
N PHE A 351 5.86 18.10 8.98
CA PHE A 351 5.82 18.18 7.52
C PHE A 351 6.32 19.52 7.02
N ARG A 352 7.17 19.47 6.00
CA ARG A 352 7.55 20.63 5.20
C ARG A 352 6.49 20.87 4.12
N ARG A 353 6.32 22.14 3.74
CA ARG A 353 5.53 22.50 2.56
C ARG A 353 6.46 22.48 1.35
N ASP A 354 6.20 21.57 0.41
CA ASP A 354 6.97 21.39 -0.82
C ASP A 354 6.29 21.98 -2.04
#